data_AF-A0A6P9DRK6-F1
#
_entry.id   AF-A0A6P9DRK6-F1
#
_cell.length_a   1.000
_cell.length_b   1.000
_cell.length_c   1.000
_cell.angle_alpha   90.00
_cell.angle_beta   90.00
_cell.angle_gamma   90.00
#
_symmetry.space_group_name_H-M   'P 1'
#
loop_
_entity.id
_entity.type
_entity.pdbx_description
1 polymer ?
#
loop_
_entity_poly.entity_id
_entity_poly.type
_entity_poly.pdbx_seq_one_letter_code
_entity_poly.pdbx_strand_id
1 'polypeptide(L)'
;MYVVGTLKAAATFLRITRQNISTGLAIAGVIVLAKSIKLTAKFTNALEIPPEFIDKNVKLRGQLRRITEQGLEIEHVPITLPIISSLQKRWHSNGLLLVRLAGVELTSDGIIWLKEEMKPSQMIWFQLLGRKESALDCFVIVNKGRFFSICLNEEILRRGLGKTVRIEGLDHESRIYWKLHKRLLQAEMKAVKKKKGIWKEETFIEKLKEHMSNYKFIQKLKQFATWLRIRL
;
A
#
# COMPACT_ATOMS: atom_id res chain seq x y z
N MET A 1 63.31 3.91 -41.42
CA MET A 1 62.94 4.84 -40.33
C MET A 1 61.47 5.28 -40.33
N TYR A 2 60.69 5.06 -41.40
CA TYR A 2 59.25 5.42 -41.47
C TYR A 2 58.29 4.46 -40.73
N VAL A 3 58.63 3.18 -40.59
CA VAL A 3 57.75 2.16 -40.00
C VAL A 3 57.62 2.29 -38.47
N VAL A 4 58.65 2.81 -37.79
CA VAL A 4 58.64 2.98 -36.33
C VAL A 4 57.77 4.16 -35.90
N GLY A 5 57.64 5.20 -36.75
CA GLY A 5 56.80 6.37 -36.48
C GLY A 5 55.30 6.09 -36.55
N THR A 6 54.87 5.26 -37.51
CA THR A 6 53.45 4.87 -37.69
C THR A 6 52.96 3.94 -36.58
N LEU A 7 53.79 3.00 -36.13
CA LEU A 7 53.50 2.13 -34.98
C LEU A 7 53.35 2.91 -33.66
N LYS A 8 54.20 3.94 -33.45
CA LYS A 8 54.11 4.81 -32.26
C LYS A 8 52.85 5.68 -32.27
N ALA A 9 52.45 6.18 -33.43
CA ALA A 9 51.21 6.96 -33.60
C ALA A 9 49.96 6.08 -33.36
N ALA A 10 49.93 4.86 -33.91
CA ALA A 10 48.84 3.90 -33.69
C ALA A 10 48.72 3.48 -32.22
N ALA A 11 49.85 3.24 -31.53
CA ALA A 11 49.86 2.92 -30.11
C ALA A 11 49.33 4.07 -29.23
N THR A 12 49.71 5.31 -29.54
CA THR A 12 49.20 6.50 -28.83
C THR A 12 47.71 6.72 -29.09
N PHE A 13 47.24 6.52 -30.33
CA PHE A 13 45.83 6.62 -30.68
C PHE A 13 44.98 5.54 -29.96
N LEU A 14 45.47 4.30 -29.90
CA LEU A 14 44.84 3.21 -29.14
C LEU A 14 44.81 3.48 -27.63
N ARG A 15 45.82 4.17 -27.09
CA ARG A 15 45.89 4.52 -25.67
C ARG A 15 44.90 5.62 -25.29
N ILE A 16 44.77 6.65 -26.14
CA ILE A 16 43.82 7.76 -25.96
C ILE A 16 42.38 7.27 -26.08
N THR A 17 42.08 6.48 -27.11
CA THR A 17 40.74 5.88 -27.31
C THR A 17 40.34 4.96 -26.16
N ARG A 18 41.26 4.13 -25.66
CA ARG A 18 41.01 3.28 -24.48
C ARG A 18 40.75 4.09 -23.21
N GLN A 19 41.48 5.18 -22.98
CA GLN A 19 41.25 6.06 -21.83
C GLN A 19 39.87 6.70 -21.88
N ASN A 20 39.44 7.24 -23.02
CA ASN A 20 38.11 7.86 -23.17
C ASN A 20 36.96 6.87 -22.96
N ILE A 21 37.08 5.64 -23.50
CA ILE A 21 36.11 4.56 -23.28
C ILE A 21 36.07 4.15 -21.80
N SER A 22 37.23 4.04 -21.14
CA SER A 22 37.31 3.69 -19.72
C SER A 22 36.72 4.77 -18.81
N THR A 23 36.94 6.04 -19.13
CA THR A 23 36.40 7.18 -18.39
C THR A 23 34.88 7.27 -18.57
N GLY A 24 34.38 7.07 -19.80
CA GLY A 24 32.94 7.00 -20.07
C GLY A 24 32.25 5.87 -19.29
N LEU A 25 32.86 4.68 -19.25
CA LEU A 25 32.35 3.56 -18.48
C LEU A 25 32.41 3.80 -16.95
N ALA A 26 33.47 4.45 -16.47
CA ALA A 26 33.59 4.82 -15.06
C ALA A 26 32.51 5.82 -14.63
N ILE A 27 32.26 6.86 -15.44
CA ILE A 27 31.18 7.84 -15.18
C ILE A 27 29.82 7.16 -15.20
N ALA A 28 29.56 6.30 -16.20
CA ALA A 28 28.32 5.52 -16.27
C ALA A 28 28.16 4.62 -15.02
N GLY A 29 29.23 3.96 -14.58
CA GLY A 29 29.25 3.17 -13.34
C GLY A 29 28.91 3.99 -12.10
N VAL A 30 29.49 5.19 -11.96
CA VAL A 30 29.18 6.10 -10.84
C VAL A 30 27.72 6.55 -10.86
N ILE A 31 27.16 6.86 -12.03
CA ILE A 31 25.74 7.24 -12.18
C ILE A 31 24.81 6.09 -11.77
N VAL A 32 25.13 4.86 -12.19
CA VAL A 32 24.36 3.66 -11.80
C VAL A 32 24.41 3.47 -10.29
N LEU A 33 25.60 3.55 -9.68
CA LEU A 33 25.76 3.44 -8.24
C LEU A 33 25.01 4.54 -7.47
N ALA A 34 25.07 5.80 -7.94
CA ALA A 34 24.34 6.90 -7.32
C ALA A 34 22.81 6.69 -7.35
N LYS A 35 22.27 6.18 -8.47
CA LYS A 35 20.85 5.81 -8.57
C LYS A 35 20.48 4.66 -7.64
N SER A 36 21.36 3.67 -7.50
CA SER A 36 21.18 2.57 -6.54
C SER A 36 21.24 3.04 -5.09
N ILE A 37 22.10 4.00 -4.75
CA ILE A 37 22.18 4.56 -3.39
C ILE A 37 20.86 5.22 -2.99
N LYS A 38 20.21 5.97 -3.91
CA LYS A 38 18.88 6.55 -3.66
C LYS A 38 17.81 5.49 -3.37
N LEU A 39 17.90 4.29 -3.97
CA LEU A 39 17.00 3.17 -3.68
C LEU A 39 17.28 2.51 -2.31
N THR A 40 18.49 2.69 -1.77
CA THR A 40 18.92 2.15 -0.48
C THR A 40 18.91 3.18 0.65
N ALA A 41 18.48 4.41 0.37
CA ALA A 41 18.33 5.47 1.37
C ALA A 41 17.11 5.20 2.25
N LYS A 42 17.20 5.59 3.53
CA LYS A 42 16.05 5.54 4.44
C LYS A 42 15.21 6.80 4.22
N PHE A 43 13.99 6.65 3.72
CA PHE A 43 13.04 7.76 3.65
C PHE A 43 12.39 7.98 5.01
N THR A 44 12.48 9.22 5.50
CA THR A 44 11.91 9.62 6.79
C THR A 44 10.62 10.40 6.62
N ASN A 45 10.47 11.09 5.48
CA ASN A 45 9.29 11.85 5.12
C ASN A 45 8.82 11.47 3.71
N ALA A 46 7.52 11.54 3.45
CA ALA A 46 6.96 11.44 2.11
C ALA A 46 7.56 12.46 1.13
N LEU A 47 8.00 13.65 1.60
CA LEU A 47 8.67 14.69 0.80
C LEU A 47 10.04 14.27 0.27
N GLU A 48 10.75 13.41 0.98
CA GLU A 48 12.06 12.93 0.54
C GLU A 48 11.98 11.89 -0.58
N ILE A 49 10.80 11.29 -0.78
CA ILE A 49 10.60 10.28 -1.81
C ILE A 49 10.60 10.96 -3.19
N PRO A 50 11.53 10.59 -4.08
CA PRO A 50 11.58 11.17 -5.42
C PRO A 50 10.30 10.87 -6.22
N PRO A 51 9.80 11.80 -7.02
CA PRO A 51 8.58 11.59 -7.81
C PRO A 51 8.71 10.42 -8.78
N GLU A 52 9.91 10.13 -9.28
CA GLU A 52 10.14 9.02 -10.20
C GLU A 52 9.87 7.65 -9.56
N PHE A 53 9.89 7.55 -8.22
CA PHE A 53 9.55 6.32 -7.50
C PHE A 53 8.04 6.08 -7.52
N ILE A 54 7.26 7.16 -7.50
CA ILE A 54 5.80 7.13 -7.59
C ILE A 54 5.41 6.77 -9.02
N ASP A 55 5.99 7.46 -10.02
CA ASP A 55 5.71 7.21 -11.44
C ASP A 55 6.01 5.77 -11.85
N LYS A 56 7.09 5.20 -11.31
CA LYS A 56 7.50 3.81 -11.57
C LYS A 56 6.79 2.78 -10.71
N ASN A 57 5.90 3.20 -9.81
CA ASN A 57 5.19 2.37 -8.86
C ASN A 57 6.12 1.43 -8.06
N VAL A 58 7.21 1.99 -7.52
CA VAL A 58 8.25 1.24 -6.80
C VAL A 58 7.68 0.63 -5.52
N LYS A 59 8.09 -0.61 -5.22
CA LYS A 59 7.78 -1.28 -3.96
C LYS A 59 8.87 -0.99 -2.95
N LEU A 60 8.49 -0.36 -1.85
CA LEU A 60 9.34 -0.12 -0.71
C LEU A 60 9.01 -1.10 0.41
N ARG A 61 10.01 -1.34 1.27
CA ARG A 61 9.88 -2.21 2.43
C ARG A 61 9.83 -1.35 3.68
N GLY A 62 8.96 -1.71 4.61
CA GLY A 62 8.86 -1.01 5.87
C GLY A 62 8.38 -1.89 7.01
N GLN A 63 8.51 -1.35 8.21
CA GLN A 63 8.04 -1.95 9.44
C GLN A 63 6.84 -1.15 9.95
N LEU A 64 5.70 -1.81 10.15
CA LEU A 64 4.52 -1.18 10.72
C LEU A 64 4.79 -0.79 12.17
N ARG A 65 4.63 0.49 12.51
CA ARG A 65 4.76 0.99 13.89
C ARG A 65 3.42 1.20 14.54
N ARG A 66 2.51 1.91 13.86
CA ARG A 66 1.20 2.26 14.41
C ARG A 66 0.14 2.27 13.31
N ILE A 67 -1.10 2.05 13.73
CA ILE A 67 -2.29 2.19 12.88
C ILE A 67 -3.09 3.37 13.44
N THR A 68 -3.23 4.41 12.64
CA THR A 68 -4.03 5.61 12.93
C THR A 68 -5.33 5.56 12.14
N GLU A 69 -6.24 6.49 12.41
CA GLU A 69 -7.48 6.63 11.63
C GLU A 69 -7.20 7.11 10.21
N GLN A 70 -6.13 7.88 10.03
CA GLN A 70 -5.70 8.41 8.75
C GLN A 70 -5.01 7.35 7.88
N GLY A 71 -4.35 6.37 8.49
CA GLY A 71 -3.64 5.30 7.77
C GLY A 71 -2.66 4.48 8.62
N LEU A 72 -1.64 3.95 7.96
CA LEU A 72 -0.59 3.12 8.56
C LEU A 72 0.68 3.96 8.72
N GLU A 73 1.20 4.07 9.94
CA GLU A 73 2.51 4.67 10.19
C GLU A 73 3.59 3.59 10.04
N ILE A 74 4.43 3.76 9.02
CA ILE A 74 5.41 2.77 8.60
C ILE A 74 6.79 3.38 8.68
N GLU A 75 7.69 2.73 9.40
CA GLU A 75 9.10 3.06 9.32
C GLU A 75 9.71 2.40 8.08
N HIS A 76 10.30 3.19 7.18
CA HIS A 76 10.97 2.64 6.00
C HIS A 76 12.23 1.87 6.41
N VAL A 77 12.35 0.64 5.91
CA VAL A 77 13.53 -0.21 6.12
C VAL A 77 14.19 -0.41 4.76
N PRO A 78 15.29 0.30 4.46
CA PRO A 78 15.95 0.15 3.18
C PRO A 78 16.47 -1.28 3.00
N ILE A 79 16.57 -1.72 1.75
CA ILE A 79 17.20 -3.00 1.43
C ILE A 79 18.71 -2.84 1.66
N THR A 80 19.23 -3.52 2.68
CA THR A 80 20.65 -3.46 3.03
C THR A 80 21.48 -4.13 1.94
N LEU A 81 22.38 -3.37 1.31
CA LEU A 81 23.43 -3.95 0.47
C LEU A 81 24.71 -4.11 1.29
N PRO A 82 25.41 -5.26 1.20
CA PRO A 82 26.58 -5.53 2.04
C PRO A 82 27.68 -4.46 1.89
N ILE A 83 27.78 -3.85 0.70
CA ILE A 83 28.80 -2.86 0.32
C ILE A 83 28.59 -1.49 1.01
N ILE A 84 27.36 -1.13 1.40
CA ILE A 84 27.00 0.24 1.87
C ILE A 84 26.47 0.23 3.32
N SER A 85 26.52 -0.93 3.98
CA SER A 85 25.93 -1.17 5.30
C SER A 85 26.48 -0.23 6.40
N SER A 86 27.75 0.19 6.31
CA SER A 86 28.39 1.09 7.27
C SER A 86 27.88 2.54 7.17
N LEU A 87 27.57 3.00 5.95
CA LEU A 87 27.02 4.33 5.70
C LEU A 87 25.54 4.40 6.13
N GLN A 88 24.79 3.32 5.90
CA GLN A 88 23.37 3.22 6.29
C GLN A 88 23.14 3.30 7.81
N LYS A 89 24.08 2.78 8.62
CA LYS A 89 24.01 2.89 10.09
C LYS A 89 24.05 4.33 10.59
N ARG A 90 24.70 5.24 9.86
CA ARG A 90 24.79 6.67 10.23
C ARG A 90 23.50 7.44 9.93
N TRP A 91 22.66 6.93 9.03
CA TRP A 91 21.41 7.58 8.60
C TRP A 91 20.18 7.06 9.36
N HIS A 92 20.38 6.61 10.60
CA HIS A 92 19.32 6.08 11.44
C HIS A 92 18.49 7.21 12.07
N SER A 93 17.76 7.94 11.23
CA SER A 93 16.73 8.87 11.67
C SER A 93 15.41 8.11 11.87
N ASN A 94 14.71 8.42 12.97
CA ASN A 94 13.44 7.79 13.35
C ASN A 94 12.25 8.46 12.65
N GLY A 95 12.24 8.43 11.31
CA GLY A 95 11.13 8.94 10.52
C GLY A 95 10.03 7.91 10.32
N LEU A 96 8.78 8.35 10.40
CA LEU A 96 7.59 7.55 10.13
C LEU A 96 6.90 8.07 8.88
N LEU A 97 6.61 7.17 7.94
CA LEU A 97 5.84 7.46 6.74
C LEU A 97 4.38 7.14 6.98
N LEU A 98 3.50 8.13 6.78
CA LEU A 98 2.06 7.91 6.78
C LEU A 98 1.63 7.32 5.43
N VAL A 99 1.17 6.08 5.47
CA VAL A 99 0.74 5.32 4.29
C VAL A 99 -0.77 5.09 4.34
N ARG A 100 -1.46 5.58 3.31
CA ARG A 100 -2.89 5.42 3.10
C ARG A 100 -3.14 4.30 2.09
N LEU A 101 -4.21 3.56 2.29
CA LEU A 101 -4.61 2.52 1.37
C LEU A 101 -5.24 3.15 0.13
N ALA A 102 -4.52 3.13 -0.98
CA ALA A 102 -5.00 3.69 -2.23
C ALA A 102 -6.30 2.99 -2.70
N GLY A 103 -7.25 3.79 -3.17
CA GLY A 103 -8.52 3.32 -3.73
C GLY A 103 -9.46 2.61 -2.75
N VAL A 104 -9.22 2.74 -1.44
CA VAL A 104 -10.05 2.13 -0.40
C VAL A 104 -10.36 3.16 0.67
N GLU A 105 -11.64 3.37 0.92
CA GLU A 105 -12.12 4.09 2.09
C GLU A 105 -12.44 3.09 3.20
N LEU A 106 -11.70 3.18 4.30
CA LEU A 106 -11.87 2.31 5.47
C LEU A 106 -13.06 2.76 6.30
N THR A 107 -13.86 1.80 6.79
CA THR A 107 -14.81 2.06 7.87
C THR A 107 -14.15 1.90 9.24
N SER A 108 -14.84 2.34 10.29
CA SER A 108 -14.44 2.12 11.69
C SER A 108 -14.13 0.64 11.97
N ASP A 109 -14.99 -0.26 11.51
CA ASP A 109 -14.81 -1.71 11.65
C ASP A 109 -13.57 -2.21 10.89
N GLY A 110 -13.26 -1.60 9.74
CA GLY A 110 -12.04 -1.89 8.99
C GLY A 110 -10.77 -1.48 9.74
N ILE A 111 -10.79 -0.37 10.48
CA ILE A 111 -9.67 0.07 11.32
C ILE A 111 -9.48 -0.90 12.49
N ILE A 112 -10.56 -1.35 13.14
CA ILE A 112 -10.50 -2.34 14.23
C ILE A 112 -9.91 -3.65 13.70
N TRP A 113 -10.44 -4.15 12.58
CA TRP A 113 -9.94 -5.37 11.95
C TRP A 113 -8.46 -5.27 11.56
N LEU A 114 -8.02 -4.11 11.04
CA LEU A 114 -6.61 -3.88 10.72
C LEU A 114 -5.73 -3.98 11.97
N LYS A 115 -6.17 -3.45 13.12
CA LYS A 115 -5.45 -3.55 14.39
C LYS A 115 -5.36 -4.98 14.91
N GLU A 116 -6.38 -5.80 14.69
CA GLU A 116 -6.38 -7.22 15.08
C GLU A 116 -5.52 -8.09 14.17
N GLU A 117 -5.56 -7.84 12.86
CA GLU A 117 -4.87 -8.65 11.86
C GLU A 117 -3.36 -8.34 11.80
N MET A 118 -2.98 -7.10 12.10
CA MET A 118 -1.59 -6.66 12.00
C MET A 118 -0.84 -6.84 13.31
N LYS A 119 0.31 -7.51 13.22
CA LYS A 119 1.24 -7.57 14.36
C LYS A 119 2.00 -6.25 14.48
N PRO A 120 2.25 -5.76 15.71
CA PRO A 120 3.14 -4.63 15.90
C PRO A 120 4.52 -4.99 15.34
N SER A 121 5.18 -4.05 14.66
CA SER A 121 6.50 -4.26 14.05
C SER A 121 6.54 -5.32 12.93
N GLN A 122 5.40 -5.62 12.30
CA GLN A 122 5.34 -6.49 11.13
C GLN A 122 6.02 -5.87 9.91
N MET A 123 6.81 -6.66 9.21
CA MET A 123 7.42 -6.26 7.93
C MET A 123 6.39 -6.30 6.81
N ILE A 124 6.29 -5.20 6.08
CA ILE A 124 5.32 -5.02 5.00
C ILE A 124 5.99 -4.41 3.78
N TRP A 125 5.43 -4.72 2.62
CA TRP A 125 5.80 -4.09 1.36
C TRP A 125 4.70 -3.10 0.99
N PHE A 126 5.07 -1.88 0.64
CA PHE A 126 4.11 -0.88 0.17
C PHE A 126 4.56 -0.38 -1.20
N GLN A 127 3.66 -0.47 -2.16
CA GLN A 127 3.85 0.00 -3.52
C GLN A 127 3.34 1.43 -3.59
N LEU A 128 4.24 2.36 -3.93
CA LEU A 128 3.90 3.78 -4.10
C LEU A 128 3.01 3.94 -5.33
N LEU A 129 1.91 4.68 -5.19
CA LEU A 129 0.97 4.94 -6.30
C LEU A 129 0.70 6.44 -6.45
N GLY A 130 0.66 7.15 -5.33
CA GLY A 130 0.40 8.58 -5.30
C GLY A 130 0.95 9.18 -4.01
N ARG A 131 0.99 10.51 -3.98
CA ARG A 131 1.43 11.26 -2.82
C ARG A 131 0.57 12.51 -2.68
N LYS A 132 -0.02 12.66 -1.50
CA LYS A 132 -0.90 13.78 -1.15
C LYS A 132 -0.34 14.45 0.10
N GLU A 133 0.16 15.67 -0.07
CA GLU A 133 0.81 16.46 1.00
C GLU A 133 1.94 15.67 1.69
N SER A 134 1.67 15.10 2.87
CA SER A 134 2.59 14.30 3.69
C SER A 134 2.21 12.82 3.78
N ALA A 135 1.11 12.41 3.15
CA ALA A 135 0.65 11.02 3.10
C ALA A 135 0.97 10.37 1.75
N LEU A 136 1.29 9.08 1.78
CA LEU A 136 1.56 8.27 0.60
C LEU A 136 0.37 7.37 0.33
N ASP A 137 -0.24 7.48 -0.85
CA ASP A 137 -1.26 6.56 -1.29
C ASP A 137 -0.57 5.32 -1.87
N CYS A 138 -0.74 4.17 -1.21
CA CYS A 138 -0.03 2.95 -1.53
C CYS A 138 -0.93 1.72 -1.60
N PHE A 139 -0.44 0.71 -2.31
CA PHE A 139 -0.90 -0.67 -2.14
C PHE A 139 -0.02 -1.39 -1.14
N VAL A 140 -0.64 -1.93 -0.10
CA VAL A 140 0.08 -2.61 0.97
C VAL A 140 -0.05 -4.11 0.81
N ILE A 141 1.11 -4.77 0.77
CA ILE A 141 1.28 -6.20 0.62
C ILE A 141 1.91 -6.73 1.89
N VAL A 142 1.23 -7.67 2.53
CA VAL A 142 1.68 -8.31 3.76
C VAL A 142 1.89 -9.79 3.54
N ASN A 143 2.96 -10.33 4.12
CA ASN A 143 3.23 -11.75 4.06
C ASN A 143 2.42 -12.46 5.16
N LYS A 144 1.49 -13.32 4.77
CA LYS A 144 0.81 -14.26 5.66
C LYS A 144 1.51 -15.62 5.59
N GLY A 145 2.41 -15.85 6.54
CA GLY A 145 3.19 -17.08 6.62
C GLY A 145 4.41 -17.09 5.68
N ARG A 146 4.94 -18.29 5.39
CA ARG A 146 6.22 -18.44 4.66
C ARG A 146 6.09 -18.25 3.14
N PHE A 147 4.91 -18.50 2.56
CA PHE A 147 4.76 -18.54 1.09
C PHE A 147 3.59 -17.72 0.53
N PHE A 148 2.71 -17.18 1.38
CA PHE A 148 1.57 -16.39 0.91
C PHE A 148 1.77 -14.92 1.21
N SER A 149 1.56 -14.08 0.20
CA SER A 149 1.44 -12.64 0.37
C SER A 149 0.02 -12.24 -0.03
N ILE A 150 -0.57 -11.33 0.75
CA ILE A 150 -1.90 -10.80 0.48
C ILE A 150 -1.82 -9.29 0.31
N CYS A 151 -2.63 -8.75 -0.59
CA CYS A 151 -2.83 -7.31 -0.69
C CYS A 151 -3.94 -6.89 0.28
N LEU A 152 -3.62 -6.02 1.23
CA LEU A 152 -4.58 -5.57 2.23
C LEU A 152 -5.74 -4.82 1.62
N ASN A 153 -5.47 -3.95 0.64
CA ASN A 153 -6.50 -3.16 -0.04
C ASN A 153 -7.60 -4.08 -0.60
N GLU A 154 -7.20 -5.19 -1.23
CA GLU A 154 -8.13 -6.17 -1.78
C GLU A 154 -8.85 -6.97 -0.68
N GLU A 155 -8.16 -7.34 0.39
CA GLU A 155 -8.73 -8.15 1.48
C GLU A 155 -9.76 -7.38 2.30
N ILE A 156 -9.54 -6.08 2.55
CA ILE A 156 -10.50 -5.19 3.22
C ILE A 156 -11.80 -5.12 2.41
N LEU A 157 -11.71 -4.86 1.11
CA LEU A 157 -12.87 -4.79 0.23
C LEU A 157 -13.59 -6.13 0.16
N ARG A 158 -12.85 -7.25 0.08
CA ARG A 158 -13.41 -8.61 0.05
C ARG A 158 -14.18 -8.97 1.32
N ARG A 159 -13.80 -8.39 2.46
CA ARG A 159 -14.50 -8.54 3.75
C ARG A 159 -15.66 -7.57 3.89
N GLY A 160 -15.79 -6.59 3.00
CA GLY A 160 -16.78 -5.52 3.10
C GLY A 160 -16.47 -4.54 4.22
N LEU A 161 -15.19 -4.35 4.56
CA LEU A 161 -14.72 -3.45 5.62
C LEU A 161 -14.31 -2.07 5.09
N GLY A 162 -14.67 -1.79 3.83
CA GLY A 162 -14.40 -0.54 3.15
C GLY A 162 -15.13 -0.48 1.82
N LYS A 163 -15.10 0.70 1.21
CA LYS A 163 -15.66 0.97 -0.12
C LYS A 163 -14.55 1.29 -1.11
N THR A 164 -14.75 0.96 -2.38
CA THR A 164 -13.78 1.34 -3.41
C THR A 164 -13.90 2.83 -3.72
N VAL A 165 -12.78 3.54 -3.69
CA VAL A 165 -12.68 4.95 -4.09
C VAL A 165 -11.75 5.06 -5.30
N ARG A 166 -11.82 6.19 -6.00
CA ARG A 166 -10.87 6.51 -7.07
C ARG A 166 -9.46 6.52 -6.50
N ILE A 167 -8.51 5.96 -7.26
CA ILE A 167 -7.10 5.98 -6.88
C ILE A 167 -6.55 7.35 -7.30
N GLU A 168 -6.34 8.24 -6.33
CA GLU A 168 -5.66 9.51 -6.54
C GLU A 168 -4.16 9.25 -6.78
N GLY A 169 -3.55 9.92 -7.77
CA GLY A 169 -2.10 9.88 -8.02
C GLY A 169 -1.62 8.97 -9.17
N LEU A 170 -2.48 8.11 -9.73
CA LEU A 170 -2.16 7.40 -10.98
C LEU A 170 -2.76 8.12 -12.19
N ASP A 171 -2.00 8.10 -13.28
CA ASP A 171 -2.52 8.48 -14.60
C ASP A 171 -3.67 7.54 -14.99
N HIS A 172 -4.83 8.14 -15.28
CA HIS A 172 -6.08 7.43 -15.54
C HIS A 172 -6.04 6.64 -16.85
N GLU A 173 -5.13 6.99 -17.75
CA GLU A 173 -4.94 6.31 -19.03
C GLU A 173 -3.97 5.12 -18.92
N SER A 174 -3.30 4.96 -17.78
CA SER A 174 -2.37 3.86 -17.59
C SER A 174 -3.09 2.51 -17.53
N ARG A 175 -2.61 1.54 -18.30
CA ARG A 175 -3.07 0.13 -18.23
C ARG A 175 -2.94 -0.45 -16.81
N ILE A 176 -1.97 0.04 -16.04
CA ILE A 176 -1.74 -0.39 -14.66
C ILE A 176 -2.90 0.07 -13.77
N TYR A 177 -3.32 1.34 -13.90
CA TYR A 177 -4.47 1.88 -13.17
C TYR A 177 -5.71 1.01 -13.35
N TRP A 178 -6.10 0.74 -14.60
CA TRP A 178 -7.29 -0.07 -14.90
C TRP A 178 -7.19 -1.50 -14.37
N LYS A 179 -6.01 -2.12 -14.45
CA LYS A 179 -5.79 -3.47 -13.91
C LYS A 179 -5.96 -3.49 -12.39
N LEU A 180 -5.42 -2.50 -11.69
CA LEU A 180 -5.51 -2.41 -10.24
C LEU A 180 -6.94 -2.07 -9.79
N HIS A 181 -7.56 -1.06 -10.41
CA HIS A 181 -8.91 -0.63 -10.11
C HIS A 181 -9.93 -1.75 -10.35
N LYS A 182 -9.80 -2.49 -11.46
CA LYS A 182 -10.64 -3.66 -11.75
C LYS A 182 -10.57 -4.73 -10.66
N ARG A 183 -9.39 -4.96 -10.07
CA ARG A 183 -9.23 -5.94 -8.97
C ARG A 183 -9.93 -5.49 -7.70
N LEU A 184 -9.85 -4.20 -7.36
CA LEU A 184 -10.56 -3.64 -6.21
C LEU A 184 -12.07 -3.77 -6.38
N LEU A 185 -12.60 -3.37 -7.54
CA LEU A 185 -14.02 -3.51 -7.87
C LEU A 185 -14.49 -4.97 -7.83
N GLN A 186 -13.68 -5.91 -8.34
CA GLN A 186 -13.99 -7.34 -8.24
C GLN A 186 -14.07 -7.83 -6.79
N ALA A 187 -13.20 -7.33 -5.91
CA ALA A 187 -13.20 -7.68 -4.50
C ALA A 187 -14.45 -7.12 -3.78
N GLU A 188 -14.81 -5.87 -4.06
CA GLU A 188 -16.02 -5.24 -3.55
C GLU A 188 -17.29 -5.97 -4.03
N MET A 189 -17.40 -6.25 -5.34
CA MET A 189 -18.51 -7.04 -5.88
C MET A 189 -18.63 -8.42 -5.21
N LYS A 190 -17.51 -9.04 -4.84
CA LYS A 190 -17.51 -10.32 -4.13
C LYS A 190 -18.04 -10.17 -2.70
N ALA A 191 -17.77 -9.06 -2.03
CA ALA A 191 -18.33 -8.76 -0.72
C ALA A 191 -19.83 -8.46 -0.79
N VAL A 192 -20.26 -7.69 -1.79
CA VAL A 192 -21.69 -7.43 -2.08
C VAL A 192 -22.44 -8.73 -2.31
N LYS A 193 -21.95 -9.58 -3.22
CA LYS A 193 -22.57 -10.90 -3.51
C LYS A 193 -22.64 -11.80 -2.27
N LYS A 194 -21.70 -11.68 -1.34
CA LYS A 194 -21.65 -12.46 -0.11
C LYS A 194 -22.32 -11.77 1.09
N LYS A 195 -22.92 -10.59 0.89
CA LYS A 195 -23.53 -9.75 1.94
C LYS A 195 -22.63 -9.63 3.19
N LYS A 196 -21.38 -9.20 2.99
CA LYS A 196 -20.38 -9.10 4.06
C LYS A 196 -20.12 -7.65 4.48
N GLY A 197 -19.83 -7.46 5.77
CA GLY A 197 -19.47 -6.17 6.35
C GLY A 197 -20.57 -5.13 6.12
N ILE A 198 -20.20 -4.00 5.51
CA ILE A 198 -21.09 -2.87 5.15
C ILE A 198 -22.23 -3.31 4.22
N TRP A 199 -22.03 -4.39 3.45
CA TRP A 199 -23.01 -4.91 2.50
C TRP A 199 -23.95 -5.95 3.10
N LYS A 200 -23.89 -6.16 4.42
CA LYS A 200 -24.99 -6.78 5.13
C LYS A 200 -26.14 -5.77 5.08
N GLU A 201 -27.04 -5.95 4.12
CA GLU A 201 -28.39 -5.42 4.27
C GLU A 201 -28.85 -5.84 5.67
N GLU A 202 -29.39 -4.90 6.46
CA GLU A 202 -30.22 -5.18 7.63
C GLU A 202 -31.32 -6.10 7.15
N THR A 203 -31.01 -7.39 7.16
CA THR A 203 -31.70 -8.35 6.31
C THR A 203 -33.14 -8.33 6.76
N PHE A 204 -34.07 -8.38 5.81
CA PHE A 204 -35.51 -8.54 6.01
C PHE A 204 -35.92 -9.31 7.28
N ILE A 205 -35.15 -10.30 7.74
CA ILE A 205 -35.30 -11.03 9.00
C ILE A 205 -35.24 -10.14 10.25
N GLU A 206 -34.35 -9.15 10.36
CA GLU A 206 -34.30 -8.21 11.48
C GLU A 206 -35.52 -7.28 11.48
N LYS A 207 -35.88 -6.73 10.30
CA LYS A 207 -37.14 -5.96 10.13
C LYS A 207 -38.39 -6.80 10.37
N LEU A 208 -38.41 -8.07 9.95
CA LEU A 208 -39.49 -9.02 10.21
C LEU A 208 -39.54 -9.44 11.68
N LYS A 209 -38.40 -9.55 12.35
CA LYS A 209 -38.32 -9.85 13.78
C LYS A 209 -38.82 -8.67 14.61
N GLU A 210 -38.50 -7.44 14.20
CA GLU A 210 -39.11 -6.23 14.75
C GLU A 210 -40.62 -6.20 14.52
N HIS A 211 -41.10 -6.43 13.31
CA HIS A 211 -42.54 -6.50 13.01
C HIS A 211 -43.27 -7.61 13.78
N MET A 212 -42.69 -8.81 13.89
CA MET A 212 -43.25 -9.94 14.63
C MET A 212 -43.26 -9.72 16.14
N SER A 213 -42.21 -9.10 16.68
CA SER A 213 -42.12 -8.66 18.07
C SER A 213 -43.23 -7.65 18.38
N ASN A 214 -43.38 -6.64 17.52
CA ASN A 214 -44.35 -5.57 17.67
C ASN A 214 -45.79 -6.11 17.56
N TYR A 215 -46.06 -7.02 16.62
CA TYR A 215 -47.36 -7.69 16.50
C TYR A 215 -47.73 -8.53 17.74
N LYS A 216 -46.78 -9.30 18.28
CA LYS A 216 -46.99 -10.06 19.53
C LYS A 216 -47.24 -9.15 20.73
N PHE A 217 -46.55 -8.01 20.80
CA PHE A 217 -46.73 -7.02 21.86
C PHE A 217 -48.12 -6.37 21.79
N ILE A 218 -48.55 -5.96 20.60
CA ILE A 218 -49.89 -5.42 20.36
C ILE A 218 -50.98 -6.46 20.69
N GLN A 219 -50.78 -7.74 20.35
CA GLN A 219 -51.71 -8.80 20.74
C GLN A 219 -51.81 -8.97 22.27
N LYS A 220 -50.67 -8.95 22.98
CA LYS A 220 -50.67 -9.00 24.45
C LYS A 220 -51.36 -7.79 25.08
N LEU A 221 -51.13 -6.60 24.55
CA LEU A 221 -51.81 -5.38 24.99
C LEU A 221 -53.32 -5.44 24.75
N LYS A 222 -53.75 -5.95 23.59
CA LYS A 222 -55.18 -6.18 23.32
C LYS A 222 -55.78 -7.16 24.31
N GLN A 223 -55.13 -8.31 24.55
CA GLN A 223 -55.61 -9.28 25.54
C GLN A 223 -55.71 -8.68 26.96
N PHE A 224 -54.73 -7.86 27.34
CA PHE A 224 -54.72 -7.18 28.63
C PHE A 224 -55.85 -6.15 28.76
N ALA A 225 -56.10 -5.37 27.70
CA ALA A 225 -57.22 -4.42 27.65
C ALA A 225 -58.58 -5.13 27.69
N THR A 226 -58.74 -6.25 26.99
CA THR A 226 -59.96 -7.06 27.04
C THR A 226 -60.17 -7.65 28.44
N TRP A 227 -59.11 -8.12 29.09
CA TRP A 227 -59.16 -8.62 30.45
C TRP A 227 -59.56 -7.52 31.46
N LEU A 228 -58.99 -6.32 31.33
CA LEU A 228 -59.37 -5.15 32.14
C LEU A 228 -60.84 -4.77 31.98
N ARG A 229 -61.38 -4.86 30.76
CA ARG A 229 -62.77 -4.53 30.44
C ARG A 229 -63.80 -5.54 30.98
N ILE A 230 -63.38 -6.77 31.27
CA ILE A 230 -64.26 -7.81 31.86
C ILE A 230 -64.28 -7.71 33.40
N ARG A 231 -63.28 -7.06 33.99
CA ARG A 231 -63.09 -6.96 35.45
C ARG A 231 -63.52 -5.64 36.07
N LEU A 232 -63.85 -4.65 35.24
CA LEU A 232 -64.51 -3.38 35.57
C LEU A 232 -65.99 -3.49 35.19
#